data_AF-A0A2S8ZSC3-F1
#
_entry.id   AF-A0A2S8ZSC3-F1
#
_cell.length_a   1.000
_cell.length_b   1.000
_cell.length_c   1.000
_cell.angle_alpha   90.00
_cell.angle_beta   90.00
_cell.angle_gamma   90.00
#
_symmetry.space_group_name_H-M   'P 1'
#
loop_
_entity.id
_entity.type
_entity.pdbx_description
1 polymer ?
#
loop_
_entity_poly.entity_id
_entity_poly.type
_entity_poly.pdbx_seq_one_letter_code
_entity_poly.pdbx_strand_id
1 'polypeptide(L)'
;MIKDIENEIVPNLSIPKRGLLSRVPLLEIVISYFDQITQTLEKANITVEGLFVNEDAGFDSWKFIIHFENKCIMLNIVFSKSNEQIPKIIILMKFYIRKGML
;
A
#
# COMPACT_ATOMS: atom_id res chain seq x y z
N MET A 1 1.06 -18.51 8.13
CA MET A 1 0.00 -17.54 7.83
C MET A 1 -0.68 -16.98 9.07
N ILE A 2 -1.42 -17.76 9.88
CA ILE A 2 -2.07 -17.22 11.10
C ILE A 2 -1.06 -16.81 12.18
N LYS A 3 0.04 -17.57 12.34
CA LYS A 3 1.12 -17.25 13.29
C LYS A 3 1.89 -15.99 12.93
N ASP A 4 1.90 -15.60 11.66
CA ASP A 4 2.64 -14.43 11.17
C ASP A 4 1.86 -13.15 11.53
N ILE A 5 0.53 -13.21 11.47
CA ILE A 5 -0.35 -12.11 11.89
C ILE A 5 -0.16 -11.79 13.38
N GLU A 6 -0.23 -12.81 14.25
CA GLU A 6 -0.17 -12.59 15.70
C GLU A 6 1.19 -12.11 16.21
N ASN A 7 2.29 -12.58 15.61
CA ASN A 7 3.63 -12.33 16.13
C ASN A 7 4.33 -11.14 15.48
N GLU A 8 3.92 -10.73 14.28
CA GLU A 8 4.64 -9.72 13.53
C GLU A 8 3.75 -8.51 13.13
N ILE A 9 2.46 -8.73 12.87
CA ILE A 9 1.51 -7.65 12.55
C ILE A 9 0.91 -7.04 13.83
N VAL A 10 0.34 -7.88 14.70
CA VAL A 10 -0.37 -7.42 15.91
C VAL A 10 0.47 -6.50 16.81
N PRO A 11 1.76 -6.76 17.07
CA PRO A 11 2.59 -5.90 17.93
C PRO A 11 2.78 -4.47 17.39
N ASN A 12 2.53 -4.28 16.09
CA ASN A 12 2.80 -3.02 15.42
C ASN A 12 1.52 -2.32 14.91
N LEU A 13 0.34 -2.90 15.15
CA LEU A 13 -0.94 -2.23 14.90
C LEU A 13 -1.06 -0.98 15.79
N SER A 14 -1.54 0.11 15.19
CA SER A 14 -1.88 1.33 15.93
C SER A 14 -2.95 1.02 16.96
N ILE A 15 -2.79 1.60 18.13
CA ILE A 15 -3.50 1.11 19.29
C ILE A 15 -4.85 1.82 19.32
N PRO A 16 -5.98 1.09 19.47
CA PRO A 16 -7.26 1.75 19.70
C PRO A 16 -7.12 2.70 20.90
N LYS A 17 -7.91 3.80 20.89
CA LYS A 17 -7.96 4.95 21.84
C LYS A 17 -7.73 4.69 23.36
N ARG A 18 -7.65 3.43 23.81
CA ARG A 18 -7.43 2.95 25.18
C ARG A 18 -5.96 2.69 25.56
N GLY A 19 -4.99 3.39 24.95
CA GLY A 19 -3.76 3.77 25.67
C GLY A 19 -2.60 2.76 25.73
N LEU A 20 -2.41 1.91 24.74
CA LEU A 20 -1.12 1.25 24.51
C LEU A 20 -0.35 2.09 23.44
N LEU A 21 0.97 2.17 23.48
CA LEU A 21 1.78 2.89 22.49
C LEU A 21 2.38 1.89 21.48
N SER A 22 2.09 2.01 20.19
CA SER A 22 2.77 1.19 19.17
C SER A 22 4.18 1.74 18.95
N ARG A 23 5.18 0.86 18.83
CA ARG A 23 6.58 1.25 18.62
C ARG A 23 6.89 1.63 17.16
N VAL A 24 6.02 1.25 16.22
CA VAL A 24 6.18 1.49 14.77
C VAL A 24 4.81 1.91 14.19
N PRO A 25 4.75 2.85 13.21
CA PRO A 25 3.51 3.22 12.54
C PRO A 25 2.98 2.08 11.65
N LEU A 26 1.67 1.78 11.73
CA LEU A 26 1.00 0.71 10.96
C LEU A 26 1.34 0.71 9.46
N LEU A 27 1.45 1.91 8.88
CA LEU A 27 1.81 2.12 7.50
C LEU A 27 3.14 1.43 7.11
N GLU A 28 4.16 1.50 7.97
CA GLU A 28 5.47 0.90 7.69
C GLU A 28 5.41 -0.63 7.66
N ILE A 29 4.57 -1.22 8.52
CA ILE A 29 4.41 -2.68 8.58
C ILE A 29 3.73 -3.18 7.32
N VAL A 30 2.64 -2.51 6.92
CA VAL A 30 1.93 -2.86 5.68
C VAL A 30 2.85 -2.76 4.48
N ILE A 31 3.65 -1.68 4.37
CA ILE A 31 4.66 -1.53 3.33
C ILE A 31 5.68 -2.68 3.37
N SER A 32 6.18 -3.05 4.55
CA SER A 32 7.15 -4.15 4.69
C SER A 32 6.60 -5.50 4.26
N TYR A 33 5.36 -5.85 4.63
CA TYR A 33 4.72 -7.08 4.15
C TYR A 33 4.51 -7.08 2.65
N PHE A 34 4.08 -5.94 2.12
CA PHE A 34 3.88 -5.80 0.69
C PHE A 34 5.20 -6.00 -0.08
N ASP A 35 6.31 -5.48 0.43
CA ASP A 35 7.63 -5.71 -0.15
C ASP A 35 8.04 -7.18 -0.11
N GLN A 36 7.76 -7.90 0.99
CA GLN A 36 8.02 -9.33 1.07
C GLN A 36 7.21 -10.14 0.06
N ILE A 37 5.92 -9.81 -0.11
CA ILE A 37 5.04 -10.45 -1.08
C ILE A 37 5.53 -10.18 -2.51
N THR A 38 5.78 -8.91 -2.85
CA THR A 38 6.24 -8.54 -4.20
C THR A 38 7.59 -9.15 -4.54
N GLN A 39 8.55 -9.18 -3.60
CA GLN A 39 9.82 -9.89 -3.79
C GLN A 39 9.62 -11.38 -4.03
N THR A 40 8.62 -12.01 -3.40
CA THR A 40 8.32 -13.43 -3.59
C THR A 40 7.80 -13.69 -5.01
N LEU A 41 6.93 -12.82 -5.51
CA LEU A 41 6.43 -12.86 -6.90
C LEU A 41 7.58 -12.63 -7.90
N GLU A 42 8.39 -11.60 -7.68
CA GLU A 42 9.55 -11.27 -8.52
C GLU A 42 10.54 -12.45 -8.59
N LYS A 43 10.85 -13.10 -7.44
CA LYS A 43 11.70 -14.32 -7.39
C LYS A 43 11.09 -15.50 -8.15
N ALA A 44 9.77 -15.59 -8.19
CA ALA A 44 9.04 -16.58 -8.99
C ALA A 44 8.89 -16.18 -10.46
N ASN A 45 9.52 -15.09 -10.90
CA ASN A 45 9.41 -14.52 -12.24
C ASN A 45 7.98 -14.09 -12.63
N ILE A 46 7.17 -13.73 -11.62
CA ILE A 46 5.83 -13.19 -11.77
C ILE A 46 5.93 -11.66 -11.70
N THR A 47 5.43 -10.98 -12.74
CA THR A 47 5.43 -9.52 -12.77
C THR A 47 4.52 -8.94 -11.69
N VAL A 48 5.01 -7.91 -11.01
CA VAL A 48 4.22 -7.13 -10.04
C VAL A 48 3.57 -5.91 -10.70
N GLU A 49 4.06 -5.52 -11.87
CA GLU A 49 3.49 -4.43 -12.65
C GLU A 49 2.07 -4.75 -13.07
N GLY A 50 1.18 -3.77 -12.95
CA GLY A 50 -0.23 -3.91 -13.32
C GLY A 50 -1.05 -4.72 -12.32
N LEU A 51 -0.44 -5.20 -11.21
CA LEU A 51 -1.22 -5.74 -10.10
C LEU A 51 -2.20 -4.69 -9.59
N PHE A 52 -3.35 -5.18 -9.13
CA PHE A 52 -4.40 -4.34 -8.59
C PHE A 52 -4.50 -4.55 -7.09
N VAL A 53 -4.47 -3.46 -6.34
CA VAL A 53 -4.55 -3.47 -4.88
C VAL A 53 -5.75 -2.63 -4.47
N ASN A 54 -6.65 -3.23 -3.71
CA ASN A 54 -7.86 -2.58 -3.19
C ASN A 54 -7.68 -2.31 -1.70
N GLU A 55 -7.73 -1.05 -1.29
CA GLU A 55 -7.54 -0.67 0.11
C GLU A 55 -8.64 0.28 0.59
N ASP A 56 -8.99 0.12 1.86
CA ASP A 56 -10.00 0.93 2.52
C ASP A 56 -9.49 2.35 2.83
N ALA A 57 -10.44 3.23 3.20
CA ALA A 57 -10.13 4.58 3.62
C ALA A 57 -9.18 4.58 4.84
N GLY A 58 -8.10 5.37 4.75
CA GLY A 58 -7.06 5.46 5.78
C GLY A 58 -5.67 5.01 5.33
N PHE A 59 -5.55 4.40 4.14
CA PHE A 59 -4.27 4.09 3.47
C PHE A 59 -3.93 5.08 2.35
N ASP A 60 -4.52 6.25 2.37
CA ASP A 60 -4.43 7.29 1.34
C ASP A 60 -3.25 8.26 1.56
N SER A 61 -2.27 7.90 2.39
CA SER A 61 -1.07 8.71 2.56
C SER A 61 -0.23 8.73 1.28
N TRP A 62 0.40 9.86 0.99
CA TRP A 62 1.30 9.99 -0.16
C TRP A 62 2.44 8.97 -0.16
N LYS A 63 2.99 8.67 1.02
CA LYS A 63 4.05 7.66 1.17
C LYS A 63 3.55 6.28 0.73
N PHE A 64 2.32 5.92 1.08
CA PHE A 64 1.70 4.70 0.60
C PHE A 64 1.57 4.74 -0.91
N ILE A 65 0.88 5.74 -1.47
CA ILE A 65 0.58 5.82 -2.91
C ILE A 65 1.86 5.75 -3.77
N ILE A 66 2.88 6.54 -3.42
CA ILE A 66 4.15 6.57 -4.16
C ILE A 66 4.87 5.22 -4.13
N HIS A 67 4.76 4.46 -3.03
CA HIS A 67 5.37 3.13 -2.90
C HIS A 67 4.86 2.18 -3.99
N PHE A 68 3.55 2.15 -4.22
CA PHE A 68 2.93 1.31 -5.25
C PHE A 68 3.10 1.88 -6.66
N GLU A 69 3.03 3.21 -6.84
CA GLU A 69 3.28 3.86 -8.14
C GLU A 69 4.69 3.53 -8.67
N ASN A 70 5.70 3.49 -7.80
CA ASN A 70 7.07 3.14 -8.18
C ASN A 70 7.21 1.71 -8.72
N LYS A 71 6.38 0.79 -8.23
CA LYS A 71 6.28 -0.60 -8.72
C LYS A 71 5.27 -0.76 -9.86
N CYS A 72 4.68 0.34 -10.35
CA CYS A 72 3.63 0.34 -11.38
C CYS A 72 2.42 -0.52 -10.99
N ILE A 73 2.01 -0.45 -9.73
CA ILE A 73 0.86 -1.19 -9.18
C ILE A 73 -0.36 -0.26 -9.15
N MET A 74 -1.49 -0.76 -9.64
CA MET A 74 -2.75 -0.03 -9.71
C MET A 74 -3.44 -0.05 -8.36
N LEU A 75 -3.52 1.12 -7.74
CA LEU A 75 -4.19 1.31 -6.46
C LEU A 75 -5.65 1.71 -6.67
N ASN A 76 -6.58 0.98 -6.06
CA ASN A 76 -7.96 1.38 -5.87
C ASN A 76 -8.21 1.68 -4.41
N ILE A 77 -7.93 2.92 -4.03
CA ILE A 77 -8.07 3.41 -2.66
C ILE A 77 -9.27 4.36 -2.60
N VAL A 78 -9.98 4.31 -1.47
CA VAL A 78 -10.94 5.35 -1.08
C VAL A 78 -10.18 6.48 -0.39
N PHE A 79 -10.11 7.65 -1.02
CA PHE A 79 -9.51 8.83 -0.41
C PHE A 79 -10.37 9.32 0.75
N SER A 80 -9.74 9.65 1.88
CA SER A 80 -10.42 10.33 2.98
C SER A 80 -10.85 11.73 2.54
N LYS A 81 -11.90 12.29 3.16
CA LYS A 81 -12.41 13.64 2.87
C LYS A 81 -11.33 14.74 2.89
N SER A 82 -10.25 14.53 3.63
CA SER A 82 -9.07 15.40 3.73
C SER A 82 -8.11 15.30 2.53
N ASN A 83 -8.09 14.18 1.81
CA ASN A 83 -7.19 13.88 0.68
C ASN A 83 -7.94 13.67 -0.66
N GLU A 84 -9.24 13.98 -0.74
CA GLU A 84 -10.06 13.89 -1.97
C GLU A 84 -9.54 14.71 -3.17
N GLN A 85 -8.43 15.43 -3.02
CA GLN A 85 -7.91 16.34 -4.04
C GLN A 85 -7.22 15.66 -5.23
N ILE A 86 -6.95 14.35 -5.19
CA ILE A 86 -6.39 13.63 -6.35
C ILE A 86 -7.44 12.70 -6.94
N PRO A 87 -8.06 13.10 -8.05
CA PRO A 87 -8.89 12.21 -8.85
C PRO A 87 -8.13 10.93 -9.24
N LYS A 88 -8.78 9.76 -9.10
CA LYS A 88 -8.24 8.46 -9.56
C LYS A 88 -7.71 8.50 -11.00
N ILE A 89 -8.30 9.35 -11.84
CA ILE A 89 -7.87 9.59 -13.23
C ILE A 89 -6.43 10.12 -13.31
N ILE A 90 -5.96 10.94 -12.35
CA ILE A 90 -4.58 11.48 -12.34
C ILE A 90 -3.57 10.35 -12.06
N ILE A 91 -3.88 9.45 -11.14
CA ILE A 91 -3.04 8.30 -10.80
C ILE A 91 -2.96 7.35 -12.00
N LEU A 92 -4.11 7.05 -12.63
CA LEU A 92 -4.17 6.28 -13.87
C LEU A 92 -3.35 6.96 -14.99
N MET A 93 -3.49 8.27 -15.18
CA MET A 93 -2.78 9.00 -16.22
C MET A 93 -1.27 9.02 -16.00
N LYS A 94 -0.80 9.19 -14.76
CA LYS A 94 0.63 9.06 -14.39
C LYS A 94 1.17 7.67 -14.74
N PHE A 95 0.40 6.63 -14.47
CA PHE A 95 0.78 5.26 -14.84
C PHE A 95 0.94 5.13 -16.36
N TYR A 96 -0.04 5.55 -17.15
CA TYR A 96 0.02 5.46 -18.62
C TYR A 96 1.17 6.28 -19.23
N ILE A 97 1.43 7.49 -18.73
CA ILE A 97 2.57 8.31 -19.14
C ILE A 97 3.88 7.57 -18.86
N ARG A 98 4.04 7.00 -17.65
CA ARG A 98 5.24 6.25 -17.27
C ARG A 98 5.46 4.99 -18.11
N LYS A 99 4.38 4.43 -18.66
CA LYS A 99 4.42 3.29 -19.60
C LYS A 99 4.66 3.70 -21.05
N GLY A 100 4.72 5.00 -21.36
CA GLY A 100 4.81 5.48 -22.74
C GLY A 100 3.58 5.11 -23.58
N MET A 101 2.42 4.96 -22.94
CA MET A 101 1.16 4.57 -23.56
C MET A 101 0.29 5.79 -23.96
N LEU A 102 0.81 7.01 -23.74
CA LEU A 102 0.22 8.29 -24.09
C LEU A 102 1.26 9.17 -24.77
#